data_AF-A0A2V6AMJ8-F1
#
_entry.id   AF-A0A2V6AMJ8-F1
#
_cell.length_a   1.000
_cell.length_b   1.000
_cell.length_c   1.000
_cell.angle_alpha   90.00
_cell.angle_beta   90.00
_cell.angle_gamma   90.00
#
_symmetry.space_group_name_H-M   'P 1'
#
loop_
_entity.id
_entity.type
_entity.pdbx_description
1 polymer ?
#
loop_
_entity_poly.entity_id
_entity_poly.type
_entity_poly.pdbx_seq_one_letter_code
_entity_poly.pdbx_strand_id
1 'polypeptide(L)'
;MGGFFGSIGGQTRSLFARLSNDTAALQNLAVTQTTVTWTRGGSSAQFIRVTFESSIDNVTYTVLGNGTASGSNWTLTGLNLSTGQNLYIRARGYYRTGYDNASESTQESVRNAFLQPTGSATWKSSPATGDWNTASNWSPATVPNGASDTATFASSSITNISLSANTEVNGIVFNSGASAFTITTGNGFTLTISGAGIMNNSGLTENLSATGGSLLFKQSATAANARLTSTTAAGSIQFLDNSSGGTASLVVNGGTLDISAHAAPDVTIGSLEGSGGSVSLGSNNLTVGSNNLSKTFSGVTQDGGIISNTGGSLTKIGKGKLTLSNGNTYTGGTTINQGSLLAKNKTGSATGTGAVQVNGGTLGGTGTISGTVTVATGTVTSSLAPGITLKPGTLTLLSTVAFNSSHAFFKVDANSTAATCDKLVANGVTINSAAQFVFTDHGTGTLPAGTVFILISNTAATAISGTFSNLADGSTFTNGANTYLASYHGGNGNDLTLTVQ
;
A
#
# COMPACT_ATOMS: atom_id res chain seq x y z
N MET A 1 -52.11 -18.69 31.76
CA MET A 1 -52.23 -17.25 32.10
C MET A 1 -52.94 -17.12 33.44
N GLY A 2 -52.68 -16.09 34.24
CA GLY A 2 -53.42 -15.78 35.47
C GLY A 2 -54.47 -14.69 35.22
N GLY A 3 -55.63 -14.77 35.89
CA GLY A 3 -56.75 -13.83 35.70
C GLY A 3 -58.07 -14.36 36.28
N PHE A 4 -59.17 -13.60 36.18
CA PHE A 4 -60.49 -14.01 36.72
C PHE A 4 -61.20 -14.99 35.75
N PHE A 5 -60.65 -16.20 35.62
CA PHE A 5 -61.30 -17.26 34.85
C PHE A 5 -62.36 -17.93 35.72
N GLY A 6 -63.63 -17.87 35.31
CA GLY A 6 -64.72 -18.64 35.92
C GLY A 6 -64.96 -20.00 35.24
N SER A 7 -64.60 -20.12 33.96
CA SER A 7 -64.75 -21.33 33.15
C SER A 7 -63.84 -21.25 31.92
N ILE A 8 -63.12 -22.33 31.59
CA ILE A 8 -62.37 -22.49 30.33
C ILE A 8 -62.63 -23.89 29.77
N GLY A 9 -63.05 -23.96 28.50
CA GLY A 9 -63.38 -25.22 27.83
C GLY A 9 -64.52 -25.99 28.52
N GLY A 10 -65.46 -25.30 29.16
CA GLY A 10 -66.59 -25.91 29.88
C GLY A 10 -66.25 -26.45 31.27
N GLN A 11 -64.99 -26.34 31.72
CA GLN A 11 -64.61 -26.71 33.08
C GLN A 11 -64.52 -25.46 33.97
N THR A 12 -65.13 -25.53 35.16
CA THR A 12 -64.95 -24.51 36.20
C THR A 12 -63.47 -24.44 36.57
N ARG A 13 -62.92 -23.24 36.49
CA ARG A 13 -61.55 -22.95 36.91
C ARG A 13 -61.64 -21.84 37.94
N SER A 14 -60.72 -21.84 38.90
CA SER A 14 -60.57 -20.74 39.85
C SER A 14 -59.20 -20.13 39.63
N LEU A 15 -59.18 -18.97 38.97
CA LEU A 15 -58.02 -18.07 38.82
C LEU A 15 -56.83 -18.58 37.98
N PHE A 16 -56.82 -19.84 37.55
CA PHE A 16 -55.74 -20.40 36.74
C PHE A 16 -56.25 -21.25 35.57
N ALA A 17 -55.68 -21.03 34.39
CA ALA A 17 -55.94 -21.88 33.24
C ALA A 17 -54.71 -22.06 32.33
N ARG A 18 -54.60 -23.28 31.80
CA ARG A 18 -53.67 -23.64 30.74
C ARG A 18 -54.42 -23.56 29.41
N LEU A 19 -54.06 -22.62 28.57
CA LEU A 19 -54.57 -22.52 27.20
C LEU A 19 -53.72 -23.43 26.31
N SER A 20 -54.38 -24.20 25.44
CA SER A 20 -53.71 -24.93 24.38
C SER A 20 -53.24 -23.92 23.34
N ASN A 21 -51.97 -23.98 23.00
CA ASN A 21 -51.39 -23.15 21.96
C ASN A 21 -51.60 -23.89 20.62
N ASP A 22 -52.49 -23.40 19.77
CA ASP A 22 -52.90 -24.06 18.51
C ASP A 22 -52.08 -23.62 17.29
N THR A 23 -51.23 -22.60 17.46
CA THR A 23 -50.49 -21.94 16.39
C THR A 23 -49.12 -21.47 16.88
N ALA A 24 -48.05 -21.86 16.18
CA ALA A 24 -46.68 -21.53 16.59
C ALA A 24 -46.51 -20.02 16.86
N ALA A 25 -45.85 -19.67 17.97
CA ALA A 25 -45.47 -18.29 18.25
C ALA A 25 -44.39 -17.87 17.25
N LEU A 26 -44.73 -16.95 16.35
CA LEU A 26 -43.83 -16.42 15.34
C LEU A 26 -43.30 -15.06 15.78
N GLN A 27 -42.05 -14.78 15.45
CA GLN A 27 -41.45 -13.46 15.64
C GLN A 27 -40.41 -13.15 14.58
N ASN A 28 -40.32 -11.86 14.22
CA ASN A 28 -39.27 -11.35 13.33
C ASN A 28 -38.80 -9.99 13.84
N LEU A 29 -37.49 -9.81 13.99
CA LEU A 29 -36.88 -8.54 14.35
C LEU A 29 -36.21 -7.94 13.10
N ALA A 30 -36.92 -7.05 12.42
CA ALA A 30 -36.42 -6.33 11.25
C ALA A 30 -35.65 -5.08 11.69
N VAL A 31 -34.50 -4.83 11.06
CA VAL A 31 -33.61 -3.70 11.37
C VAL A 31 -33.21 -3.03 10.06
N THR A 32 -33.42 -1.72 10.00
CA THR A 32 -32.84 -0.80 9.00
C THR A 32 -32.06 0.28 9.76
N GLN A 33 -31.35 1.16 9.05
CA GLN A 33 -30.63 2.26 9.72
C GLN A 33 -31.54 3.17 10.54
N THR A 34 -32.78 3.35 10.07
CA THR A 34 -33.72 4.34 10.61
C THR A 34 -34.86 3.72 11.40
N THR A 35 -35.05 2.40 11.32
CA THR A 35 -36.21 1.72 11.88
C THR A 35 -35.84 0.35 12.44
N VAL A 36 -36.39 0.02 13.62
CA VAL A 36 -36.44 -1.34 14.14
C VAL A 36 -37.91 -1.74 14.29
N THR A 37 -38.27 -2.90 13.77
CA THR A 37 -39.63 -3.45 13.87
C THR A 37 -39.56 -4.85 14.44
N TRP A 38 -40.27 -5.09 15.54
CA TRP A 38 -40.50 -6.43 16.07
C TRP A 38 -41.93 -6.87 15.75
N THR A 39 -42.05 -7.77 14.79
CA THR A 39 -43.31 -8.40 14.42
C THR A 39 -43.52 -9.64 15.25
N ARG A 40 -44.73 -9.78 15.79
CA ARG A 40 -45.19 -10.93 16.57
C ARG A 40 -46.42 -11.54 15.92
N GLY A 41 -46.55 -12.87 15.98
CA GLY A 41 -47.68 -13.60 15.40
C GLY A 41 -47.94 -14.93 16.09
N GLY A 42 -49.06 -15.56 15.74
CA GLY A 42 -49.53 -16.79 16.37
C GLY A 42 -49.90 -16.60 17.85
N SER A 43 -49.93 -17.70 18.59
CA SER A 43 -50.27 -17.71 20.03
C SER A 43 -49.10 -17.26 20.88
N SER A 44 -48.85 -15.95 20.91
CA SER A 44 -47.78 -15.33 21.67
C SER A 44 -48.32 -14.32 22.70
N ALA A 45 -47.57 -14.05 23.77
CA ALA A 45 -47.99 -13.09 24.78
C ALA A 45 -48.15 -11.69 24.15
N GLN A 46 -49.27 -11.03 24.43
CA GLN A 46 -49.48 -9.64 24.03
C GLN A 46 -48.69 -8.73 24.95
N PHE A 47 -47.76 -7.97 24.38
CA PHE A 47 -46.96 -7.01 25.13
C PHE A 47 -47.76 -5.74 25.42
N ILE A 48 -47.51 -5.14 26.57
CA ILE A 48 -48.04 -3.82 26.95
C ILE A 48 -47.05 -2.69 26.64
N ARG A 49 -45.76 -3.02 26.52
CA ARG A 49 -44.69 -2.13 26.06
C ARG A 49 -43.54 -2.94 25.47
N VAL A 50 -42.82 -2.33 24.54
CA VAL A 50 -41.57 -2.85 23.99
C VAL A 50 -40.48 -1.78 24.06
N THR A 51 -39.27 -2.15 24.48
CA THR A 51 -38.07 -1.31 24.42
C THR A 51 -37.07 -1.91 23.43
N PHE A 52 -36.35 -1.05 22.70
CA PHE A 52 -35.26 -1.44 21.82
C PHE A 52 -33.91 -0.95 22.34
N GLU A 53 -32.88 -1.75 22.12
CA GLU A 53 -31.50 -1.48 22.52
C GLU A 53 -30.53 -1.94 21.44
N SER A 54 -29.34 -1.33 21.39
CA SER A 54 -28.26 -1.72 20.49
C SER A 54 -26.97 -2.04 21.24
N SER A 55 -26.13 -2.88 20.64
CA SER A 55 -24.82 -3.26 21.16
C SER A 55 -23.87 -3.61 20.02
N ILE A 56 -22.59 -3.26 20.15
CA ILE A 56 -21.53 -3.63 19.18
C ILE A 56 -20.78 -4.90 19.59
N ASP A 57 -20.92 -5.34 20.85
CA ASP A 57 -20.17 -6.45 21.46
C ASP A 57 -21.07 -7.60 21.96
N ASN A 58 -22.40 -7.45 21.85
CA ASN A 58 -23.41 -8.36 22.41
C ASN A 58 -23.38 -8.49 23.94
N VAL A 59 -22.69 -7.59 24.65
CA VAL A 59 -22.56 -7.60 26.11
C VAL A 59 -23.14 -6.31 26.69
N THR A 60 -22.68 -5.16 26.22
CA THR A 60 -23.09 -3.84 26.68
C THR A 60 -24.16 -3.28 25.75
N TYR A 61 -25.37 -3.05 26.28
CA TYR A 61 -26.51 -2.56 25.51
C TYR A 61 -26.86 -1.12 25.86
N THR A 62 -27.05 -0.29 24.83
CA THR A 62 -27.50 1.10 24.93
C THR A 62 -28.95 1.20 24.50
N VAL A 63 -29.78 1.89 25.29
CA VAL A 63 -31.21 2.07 25.00
C VAL A 63 -31.41 2.94 23.76
N LEU A 64 -32.18 2.44 22.79
CA LEU A 64 -32.60 3.19 21.59
C LEU A 64 -33.92 3.92 21.81
N GLY A 65 -34.85 3.32 22.56
CA GLY A 65 -36.15 3.92 22.87
C GLY A 65 -37.30 2.92 22.98
N ASN A 66 -38.51 3.44 23.15
CA ASN A 66 -39.74 2.65 23.24
C ASN A 66 -40.35 2.44 21.85
N GLY A 67 -40.81 1.23 21.57
CA GLY A 67 -41.56 0.93 20.35
C GLY A 67 -43.00 1.44 20.44
N THR A 68 -43.52 1.90 19.30
CA THR A 68 -44.94 2.22 19.12
C THR A 68 -45.67 0.99 18.57
N ALA A 69 -46.81 0.65 19.18
CA ALA A 69 -47.62 -0.49 18.76
C ALA A 69 -48.44 -0.18 17.50
N SER A 70 -48.51 -1.13 16.58
CA SER A 70 -49.44 -1.15 15.44
C SER A 70 -49.89 -2.59 15.20
N GLY A 71 -51.07 -2.94 15.71
CA GLY A 71 -51.49 -4.34 15.83
C GLY A 71 -50.51 -5.15 16.69
N SER A 72 -50.02 -6.28 16.15
CA SER A 72 -49.00 -7.12 16.81
C SER A 72 -47.54 -6.67 16.52
N ASN A 73 -47.35 -5.59 15.78
CA ASN A 73 -46.03 -5.04 15.48
C ASN A 73 -45.66 -3.94 16.48
N TRP A 74 -44.39 -3.92 16.88
CA TRP A 74 -43.80 -2.83 17.66
C TRP A 74 -42.68 -2.21 16.86
N THR A 75 -42.76 -0.90 16.60
CA THR A 75 -41.84 -0.20 15.70
C THR A 75 -41.25 1.02 16.38
N LEU A 76 -39.94 1.22 16.24
CA LEU A 76 -39.24 2.45 16.58
C LEU A 76 -38.60 3.04 15.31
N THR A 77 -38.95 4.27 14.98
CA THR A 77 -38.46 5.02 13.81
C THR A 77 -37.56 6.19 14.25
N GLY A 78 -36.96 6.90 13.29
CA GLY A 78 -36.12 8.08 13.58
C GLY A 78 -34.75 7.74 14.15
N LEU A 79 -34.31 6.48 13.99
CA LEU A 79 -33.00 6.03 14.45
C LEU A 79 -31.90 6.50 13.49
N ASN A 80 -30.67 6.51 14.00
CA ASN A 80 -29.46 6.66 13.20
C ASN A 80 -28.46 5.56 13.62
N LEU A 81 -28.79 4.32 13.28
CA LEU A 81 -27.97 3.17 13.66
C LEU A 81 -26.66 3.16 12.87
N SER A 82 -25.58 2.69 13.51
CA SER A 82 -24.27 2.57 12.86
C SER A 82 -24.33 1.58 11.70
N THR A 83 -23.76 1.97 10.55
CA THR A 83 -23.58 1.11 9.37
C THR A 83 -22.14 0.62 9.27
N GLY A 84 -21.90 -0.41 8.44
CA GLY A 84 -20.54 -0.91 8.17
C GLY A 84 -19.91 -1.74 9.30
N GLN A 85 -20.69 -2.10 10.33
CA GLN A 85 -20.26 -2.96 11.43
C GLN A 85 -21.39 -3.88 11.89
N ASN A 86 -21.05 -4.94 12.62
CA ASN A 86 -22.04 -5.79 13.28
C ASN A 86 -22.72 -5.02 14.42
N LEU A 87 -24.04 -5.09 14.45
CA LEU A 87 -24.88 -4.41 15.42
C LEU A 87 -25.92 -5.39 15.98
N TYR A 88 -25.81 -5.70 17.25
CA TYR A 88 -26.80 -6.51 17.96
C TYR A 88 -27.96 -5.62 18.39
N ILE A 89 -29.14 -5.88 17.85
CA ILE A 89 -30.38 -5.22 18.27
C ILE A 89 -31.16 -6.16 19.18
N ARG A 90 -31.49 -5.68 20.37
CA ARG A 90 -32.37 -6.38 21.31
C ARG A 90 -33.71 -5.68 21.40
N ALA A 91 -34.78 -6.44 21.23
CA ALA A 91 -36.13 -6.03 21.55
C ALA A 91 -36.55 -6.72 22.85
N ARG A 92 -37.09 -5.96 23.83
CA ARG A 92 -37.64 -6.49 25.08
C ARG A 92 -39.10 -6.12 25.21
N GLY A 93 -39.95 -7.13 25.24
CA GLY A 93 -41.39 -7.01 25.38
C GLY A 93 -41.80 -7.36 26.79
N TYR A 94 -42.65 -6.53 27.36
CA TYR A 94 -43.14 -6.68 28.72
C TYR A 94 -44.62 -7.03 28.66
N TYR A 95 -45.03 -8.05 29.40
CA TYR A 95 -46.42 -8.49 29.51
C TYR A 95 -46.73 -8.84 30.95
N ARG A 96 -47.97 -8.64 31.36
CA ARG A 96 -48.44 -8.99 32.71
C ARG A 96 -49.29 -10.23 32.63
N THR A 97 -49.11 -11.15 33.57
CA THR A 97 -49.98 -12.31 33.71
C THR A 97 -50.61 -12.27 35.09
N GLY A 98 -51.87 -11.84 35.19
CA GLY A 98 -52.61 -11.78 36.46
C GLY A 98 -53.57 -10.60 36.57
N TYR A 99 -54.19 -10.47 37.74
CA TYR A 99 -55.10 -9.38 38.13
C TYR A 99 -54.38 -8.41 39.09
N ASP A 100 -54.83 -7.15 39.21
CA ASP A 100 -54.25 -6.08 40.05
C ASP A 100 -52.73 -5.82 39.84
N ASN A 101 -51.93 -5.89 40.91
CA ASN A 101 -50.49 -5.61 40.97
C ASN A 101 -49.62 -6.80 40.53
N ALA A 102 -50.13 -7.60 39.60
CA ALA A 102 -49.47 -8.81 39.12
C ALA A 102 -48.05 -8.54 38.58
N SER A 103 -47.16 -9.50 38.81
CA SER A 103 -45.79 -9.47 38.31
C SER A 103 -45.74 -9.32 36.78
N GLU A 104 -44.88 -8.41 36.33
CA GLU A 104 -44.56 -8.26 34.91
C GLU A 104 -43.51 -9.30 34.52
N SER A 105 -43.72 -9.93 33.37
CA SER A 105 -42.78 -10.84 32.74
C SER A 105 -42.21 -10.21 31.48
N THR A 106 -41.00 -10.65 31.10
CA THR A 106 -40.30 -10.17 29.92
C THR A 106 -40.14 -11.28 28.89
N GLN A 107 -40.08 -10.87 27.63
CA GLN A 107 -39.61 -11.71 26.54
C GLN A 107 -38.64 -10.89 25.69
N GLU A 108 -37.58 -11.53 25.21
CA GLU A 108 -36.54 -10.86 24.44
C GLU A 108 -36.34 -11.51 23.07
N SER A 109 -35.88 -10.72 22.11
CA SER A 109 -35.35 -11.17 20.83
C SER A 109 -34.10 -10.37 20.53
N VAL A 110 -33.00 -11.06 20.22
CA VAL A 110 -31.74 -10.44 19.81
C VAL A 110 -31.44 -10.82 18.37
N ARG A 111 -31.08 -9.84 17.55
CA ARG A 111 -30.63 -10.04 16.17
C ARG A 111 -29.27 -9.38 15.98
N ASN A 112 -28.30 -10.12 15.46
CA ASN A 112 -27.11 -9.53 14.86
C ASN A 112 -27.46 -9.03 13.45
N ALA A 113 -27.31 -7.73 13.21
CA ALA A 113 -27.57 -7.07 11.94
C ALA A 113 -26.30 -6.38 11.42
N PHE A 114 -26.02 -6.52 10.13
CA PHE A 114 -25.02 -5.72 9.43
C PHE A 114 -25.75 -4.77 8.49
N LEU A 115 -25.76 -3.48 8.83
CA LEU A 115 -26.42 -2.47 8.02
C LEU A 115 -25.42 -1.89 7.02
N GLN A 116 -25.67 -2.10 5.74
CA GLN A 116 -24.87 -1.48 4.68
C GLN A 116 -25.15 0.03 4.64
N PRO A 117 -24.13 0.88 4.45
CA PRO A 117 -24.31 2.30 4.19
C PRO A 117 -25.23 2.53 2.98
N THR A 118 -26.14 3.50 3.07
CA THR A 118 -27.03 3.88 1.96
C THR A 118 -26.20 4.41 0.79
N GLY A 119 -26.15 3.65 -0.31
CA GLY A 119 -25.32 3.97 -1.48
C GLY A 119 -24.32 2.86 -1.83
N SER A 120 -23.96 2.01 -0.85
CA SER A 120 -23.13 0.82 -1.10
C SER A 120 -23.84 -0.18 -2.01
N ALA A 121 -23.11 -0.74 -2.97
CA ALA A 121 -23.65 -1.68 -3.94
C ALA A 121 -22.59 -2.58 -4.56
N THR A 122 -23.06 -3.67 -5.18
CA THR A 122 -22.23 -4.66 -5.87
C THR A 122 -22.40 -4.54 -7.38
N TRP A 123 -21.29 -4.46 -8.11
CA TRP A 123 -21.30 -4.47 -9.57
C TRP A 123 -21.91 -5.77 -10.08
N LYS A 124 -22.88 -5.67 -10.99
CA LYS A 124 -23.63 -6.84 -11.45
C LYS A 124 -22.73 -7.83 -12.19
N SER A 125 -23.16 -9.09 -12.23
CA SER A 125 -22.53 -10.12 -13.06
C SER A 125 -22.73 -9.89 -14.56
N SER A 126 -23.79 -9.16 -14.92
CA SER A 126 -24.13 -8.80 -16.31
C SER A 126 -24.70 -7.38 -16.35
N PRO A 127 -23.85 -6.35 -16.15
CA PRO A 127 -24.26 -4.96 -16.25
C PRO A 127 -24.51 -4.59 -17.73
N ALA A 128 -25.27 -3.52 -17.96
CA ALA A 128 -25.61 -3.09 -19.32
C ALA A 128 -24.45 -2.33 -19.99
N THR A 129 -23.67 -1.59 -19.19
CA THR A 129 -22.52 -0.79 -19.66
C THR A 129 -21.36 -0.91 -18.68
N GLY A 130 -20.19 -0.36 -19.06
CA GLY A 130 -19.03 -0.21 -18.19
C GLY A 130 -19.01 1.09 -17.38
N ASP A 131 -20.10 1.84 -17.30
CA ASP A 131 -20.09 3.13 -16.60
C ASP A 131 -20.40 2.95 -15.10
N TRP A 132 -19.46 3.36 -14.24
CA TRP A 132 -19.61 3.33 -12.78
C TRP A 132 -20.84 4.13 -12.34
N ASN A 133 -21.09 5.29 -12.97
CA ASN A 133 -22.12 6.22 -12.50
C ASN A 133 -23.54 5.88 -13.02
N THR A 134 -23.71 4.74 -13.68
CA THR A 134 -25.01 4.22 -14.11
C THR A 134 -25.58 3.26 -13.05
N ALA A 135 -26.60 3.70 -12.31
CA ALA A 135 -27.21 2.95 -11.19
C ALA A 135 -27.69 1.54 -11.56
N SER A 136 -28.15 1.33 -12.80
CA SER A 136 -28.62 0.02 -13.26
C SER A 136 -27.52 -1.04 -13.42
N ASN A 137 -26.23 -0.65 -13.39
CA ASN A 137 -25.10 -1.57 -13.39
C ASN A 137 -24.80 -2.17 -12.00
N TRP A 138 -25.44 -1.66 -10.95
CA TRP A 138 -25.21 -2.04 -9.56
C TRP A 138 -26.41 -2.79 -8.95
N SER A 139 -26.14 -3.60 -7.93
CA SER A 139 -27.14 -4.30 -7.10
C SER A 139 -26.89 -4.01 -5.61
N PRO A 140 -27.84 -3.37 -4.90
CA PRO A 140 -29.08 -2.76 -5.43
C PRO A 140 -28.78 -1.66 -6.45
N ALA A 141 -29.78 -1.23 -7.22
CA ALA A 141 -29.63 -0.25 -8.31
C ALA A 141 -29.41 1.19 -7.78
N THR A 142 -28.27 1.38 -7.13
CA THR A 142 -27.75 2.64 -6.58
C THR A 142 -26.29 2.75 -6.98
N VAL A 143 -25.77 3.97 -7.10
CA VAL A 143 -24.37 4.20 -7.43
C VAL A 143 -23.59 4.40 -6.12
N PRO A 144 -22.56 3.59 -5.83
CA PRO A 144 -21.61 3.89 -4.76
C PRO A 144 -20.89 5.20 -5.08
N ASN A 145 -21.24 6.27 -4.34
CA ASN A 145 -20.73 7.62 -4.55
C ASN A 145 -20.87 8.50 -3.29
N GLY A 146 -20.41 8.00 -2.15
CA GLY A 146 -20.34 8.73 -0.90
C GLY A 146 -19.20 8.23 -0.02
N ALA A 147 -18.71 9.08 0.89
CA ALA A 147 -17.59 8.77 1.79
C ALA A 147 -17.82 7.57 2.74
N SER A 148 -19.06 7.10 2.88
CA SER A 148 -19.42 5.89 3.61
C SER A 148 -19.68 4.68 2.71
N ASP A 149 -19.72 4.84 1.39
CA ASP A 149 -20.12 3.78 0.47
C ASP A 149 -19.00 2.77 0.22
N THR A 150 -19.37 1.49 0.13
CA THR A 150 -18.49 0.43 -0.35
C THR A 150 -18.94 -0.02 -1.73
N ALA A 151 -18.03 0.06 -2.70
CA ALA A 151 -18.22 -0.54 -4.02
C ALA A 151 -17.67 -1.96 -4.04
N THR A 152 -18.53 -2.94 -4.30
CA THR A 152 -18.15 -4.36 -4.27
C THR A 152 -18.12 -4.94 -5.68
N PHE A 153 -17.08 -5.71 -5.99
CA PHE A 153 -16.84 -6.36 -7.27
C PHE A 153 -16.74 -7.88 -7.09
N ALA A 154 -17.37 -8.60 -8.01
CA ALA A 154 -17.37 -10.07 -8.07
C ALA A 154 -17.16 -10.51 -9.54
N SER A 155 -17.51 -11.74 -9.88
CA SER A 155 -17.48 -12.17 -11.30
C SER A 155 -18.44 -11.33 -12.15
N SER A 156 -17.98 -10.83 -13.29
CA SER A 156 -18.75 -9.95 -14.18
C SER A 156 -18.39 -10.15 -15.65
N SER A 157 -19.38 -9.98 -16.54
CA SER A 157 -19.18 -9.96 -17.99
C SER A 157 -18.59 -8.64 -18.51
N ILE A 158 -18.65 -7.56 -17.73
CA ILE A 158 -17.99 -6.28 -18.03
C ILE A 158 -17.04 -5.93 -16.89
N THR A 159 -15.76 -5.84 -17.24
CA THR A 159 -14.66 -5.60 -16.29
C THR A 159 -13.88 -4.32 -16.56
N ASN A 160 -14.09 -3.70 -17.72
CA ASN A 160 -13.56 -2.37 -18.03
C ASN A 160 -14.60 -1.34 -17.58
N ILE A 161 -14.24 -0.55 -16.58
CA ILE A 161 -15.12 0.41 -15.92
C ILE A 161 -14.58 1.82 -16.15
N SER A 162 -15.45 2.74 -16.54
CA SER A 162 -15.17 4.17 -16.67
C SER A 162 -15.99 4.98 -15.68
N LEU A 163 -15.51 6.17 -15.33
CA LEU A 163 -16.29 7.18 -14.61
C LEU A 163 -16.87 8.20 -15.62
N SER A 164 -18.11 8.61 -15.38
CA SER A 164 -18.77 9.73 -16.06
C SER A 164 -19.13 10.88 -15.10
N ALA A 165 -18.82 10.74 -13.81
CA ALA A 165 -18.87 11.78 -12.79
C ALA A 165 -17.79 11.57 -11.71
N ASN A 166 -17.47 12.64 -10.98
CA ASN A 166 -16.64 12.51 -9.78
C ASN A 166 -17.31 11.54 -8.79
N THR A 167 -16.50 10.61 -8.30
CA THR A 167 -16.97 9.49 -7.49
C THR A 167 -16.17 9.41 -6.20
N GLU A 168 -16.84 9.33 -5.06
CA GLU A 168 -16.21 9.07 -3.76
C GLU A 168 -16.72 7.76 -3.16
N VAL A 169 -15.83 6.97 -2.57
CA VAL A 169 -16.20 5.76 -1.81
C VAL A 169 -15.37 5.67 -0.54
N ASN A 170 -15.93 5.05 0.50
CA ASN A 170 -15.16 4.61 1.65
C ASN A 170 -14.11 3.57 1.25
N GLY A 171 -14.53 2.59 0.45
CA GLY A 171 -13.68 1.49 0.03
C GLY A 171 -14.18 0.75 -1.20
N ILE A 172 -13.25 -0.01 -1.78
CA ILE A 172 -13.48 -0.88 -2.93
C ILE A 172 -13.12 -2.30 -2.54
N VAL A 173 -14.06 -3.23 -2.68
CA VAL A 173 -13.86 -4.64 -2.32
C VAL A 173 -13.94 -5.50 -3.56
N PHE A 174 -12.87 -6.21 -3.90
CA PHE A 174 -12.88 -7.29 -4.88
C PHE A 174 -13.02 -8.61 -4.12
N ASN A 175 -14.16 -9.27 -4.26
CA ASN A 175 -14.45 -10.53 -3.60
C ASN A 175 -13.54 -11.66 -4.11
N SER A 176 -13.43 -12.74 -3.33
CA SER A 176 -12.80 -13.97 -3.79
C SER A 176 -13.43 -14.44 -5.10
N GLY A 177 -12.60 -14.71 -6.11
CA GLY A 177 -13.05 -15.11 -7.44
C GLY A 177 -13.66 -13.98 -8.28
N ALA A 178 -13.48 -12.71 -7.90
CA ALA A 178 -13.81 -11.59 -8.78
C ALA A 178 -13.00 -11.67 -10.09
N SER A 179 -13.59 -11.20 -11.19
CA SER A 179 -12.89 -11.06 -12.47
C SER A 179 -11.79 -9.99 -12.34
N ALA A 180 -10.78 -10.00 -13.23
CA ALA A 180 -9.79 -8.92 -13.25
C ALA A 180 -10.41 -7.64 -13.83
N PHE A 181 -10.61 -6.63 -12.99
CA PHE A 181 -11.17 -5.33 -13.36
C PHE A 181 -10.09 -4.32 -13.76
N THR A 182 -10.52 -3.38 -14.59
CA THR A 182 -9.80 -2.14 -14.88
C THR A 182 -10.77 -0.97 -14.69
N ILE A 183 -10.55 -0.17 -13.64
CA ILE A 183 -11.33 1.04 -13.36
C ILE A 183 -10.53 2.25 -13.84
N THR A 184 -11.09 3.04 -14.75
CA THR A 184 -10.41 4.16 -15.40
C THR A 184 -11.10 5.49 -15.08
N THR A 185 -10.34 6.43 -14.55
CA THR A 185 -10.77 7.83 -14.43
C THR A 185 -10.32 8.59 -15.68
N GLY A 186 -11.28 8.97 -16.52
CA GLY A 186 -11.05 9.79 -17.71
C GLY A 186 -10.83 11.26 -17.37
N ASN A 187 -10.59 12.08 -18.41
CA ASN A 187 -10.27 13.50 -18.27
C ASN A 187 -11.26 14.25 -17.38
N GLY A 188 -10.76 14.93 -16.35
CA GLY A 188 -11.57 15.76 -15.45
C GLY A 188 -12.38 15.00 -14.39
N PHE A 189 -12.34 13.67 -14.37
CA PHE A 189 -13.01 12.87 -13.34
C PHE A 189 -12.04 12.39 -12.26
N THR A 190 -12.50 12.41 -11.01
CA THR A 190 -11.76 11.92 -9.85
C THR A 190 -12.49 10.74 -9.22
N LEU A 191 -11.76 9.66 -8.93
CA LEU A 191 -12.17 8.61 -8.01
C LEU A 191 -11.47 8.84 -6.67
N THR A 192 -12.23 9.21 -5.65
CA THR A 192 -11.76 9.40 -4.28
C THR A 192 -12.07 8.16 -3.46
N ILE A 193 -11.07 7.63 -2.77
CA ILE A 193 -11.19 6.55 -1.79
C ILE A 193 -10.79 7.14 -0.43
N SER A 194 -11.79 7.37 0.44
CA SER A 194 -11.64 8.21 1.63
C SER A 194 -11.83 7.47 2.96
N GLY A 195 -11.73 6.14 2.99
CA GLY A 195 -11.94 5.38 4.21
C GLY A 195 -11.12 4.09 4.29
N ALA A 196 -11.80 2.94 4.24
CA ALA A 196 -11.17 1.62 4.35
C ALA A 196 -10.11 1.35 3.27
N GLY A 197 -10.23 1.97 2.09
CA GLY A 197 -9.32 1.71 0.97
C GLY A 197 -9.75 0.54 0.10
N ILE A 198 -8.77 -0.08 -0.55
CA ILE A 198 -8.97 -1.24 -1.41
C ILE A 198 -8.78 -2.52 -0.59
N MET A 199 -9.71 -3.47 -0.74
CA MET A 199 -9.54 -4.85 -0.30
C MET A 199 -9.63 -5.76 -1.52
N ASN A 200 -8.49 -6.33 -1.93
CA ASN A 200 -8.46 -7.24 -3.07
C ASN A 200 -8.27 -8.70 -2.61
N ASN A 201 -9.37 -9.42 -2.56
CA ASN A 201 -9.42 -10.85 -2.25
C ASN A 201 -9.53 -11.72 -3.50
N SER A 202 -9.48 -11.14 -4.71
CA SER A 202 -9.76 -11.86 -5.97
C SER A 202 -8.70 -12.89 -6.34
N GLY A 203 -7.47 -12.71 -5.84
CA GLY A 203 -6.30 -13.48 -6.27
C GLY A 203 -5.72 -13.02 -7.60
N LEU A 204 -6.33 -12.02 -8.24
CA LEU A 204 -5.89 -11.40 -9.49
C LEU A 204 -5.34 -10.00 -9.25
N THR A 205 -4.65 -9.44 -10.25
CA THR A 205 -4.21 -8.04 -10.23
C THR A 205 -5.36 -7.14 -10.69
N GLU A 206 -5.86 -6.32 -9.79
CA GLU A 206 -6.89 -5.32 -10.08
C GLU A 206 -6.25 -3.99 -10.49
N ASN A 207 -6.77 -3.38 -11.56
CA ASN A 207 -6.16 -2.22 -12.20
C ASN A 207 -7.00 -0.97 -11.94
N LEU A 208 -6.37 0.10 -11.44
CA LEU A 208 -6.96 1.43 -11.40
C LEU A 208 -6.08 2.37 -12.23
N SER A 209 -6.66 3.08 -13.18
CA SER A 209 -5.95 3.94 -14.13
C SER A 209 -6.45 5.38 -14.12
N ALA A 210 -5.56 6.31 -13.81
CA ALA A 210 -5.73 7.74 -14.02
C ALA A 210 -5.30 8.14 -15.44
N THR A 211 -6.23 8.21 -16.38
CA THR A 211 -5.99 8.56 -17.79
C THR A 211 -6.53 9.95 -18.08
N GLY A 212 -5.83 10.96 -17.56
CA GLY A 212 -6.26 12.36 -17.56
C GLY A 212 -7.19 12.75 -16.41
N GLY A 213 -7.68 11.78 -15.65
CA GLY A 213 -8.39 11.96 -14.38
C GLY A 213 -7.48 11.76 -13.17
N SER A 214 -8.07 11.65 -11.98
CA SER A 214 -7.34 11.44 -10.73
C SER A 214 -7.82 10.24 -9.92
N LEU A 215 -6.88 9.50 -9.35
CA LEU A 215 -7.10 8.53 -8.28
C LEU A 215 -6.61 9.16 -6.97
N LEU A 216 -7.51 9.34 -6.02
CA LEU A 216 -7.24 10.08 -4.80
C LEU A 216 -7.48 9.21 -3.55
N PHE A 217 -6.42 8.88 -2.81
CA PHE A 217 -6.48 8.17 -1.54
C PHE A 217 -6.39 9.18 -0.39
N LYS A 218 -7.38 9.17 0.51
CA LYS A 218 -7.49 10.09 1.65
C LYS A 218 -7.71 9.34 2.96
N GLN A 219 -7.65 10.08 4.07
CA GLN A 219 -7.84 9.56 5.42
C GLN A 219 -6.91 8.36 5.67
N SER A 220 -7.44 7.19 6.00
CA SER A 220 -6.69 5.95 6.23
C SER A 220 -6.68 4.99 5.03
N ALA A 221 -7.12 5.43 3.85
CA ALA A 221 -7.31 4.54 2.70
C ALA A 221 -6.01 3.87 2.27
N THR A 222 -6.05 2.55 2.08
CA THR A 222 -4.94 1.78 1.49
C THR A 222 -5.16 1.48 0.00
N ALA A 223 -4.10 1.53 -0.80
CA ALA A 223 -4.09 0.98 -2.16
C ALA A 223 -3.93 -0.55 -2.20
N ALA A 224 -3.70 -1.18 -1.04
CA ALA A 224 -3.48 -2.61 -0.89
C ALA A 224 -2.46 -3.17 -1.91
N ASN A 225 -2.82 -4.18 -2.69
CA ASN A 225 -2.00 -4.81 -3.73
C ASN A 225 -2.49 -4.48 -5.14
N ALA A 226 -3.22 -3.38 -5.33
CA ALA A 226 -3.69 -2.96 -6.65
C ALA A 226 -2.52 -2.55 -7.58
N ARG A 227 -2.77 -2.59 -8.88
CA ARG A 227 -1.92 -1.94 -9.89
C ARG A 227 -2.50 -0.57 -10.20
N LEU A 228 -1.80 0.48 -9.80
CA LEU A 228 -2.20 1.86 -10.03
C LEU A 228 -1.39 2.44 -11.18
N THR A 229 -2.06 3.02 -12.18
CA THR A 229 -1.40 3.60 -13.36
C THR A 229 -1.81 5.05 -13.55
N SER A 230 -0.85 5.97 -13.70
CA SER A 230 -1.11 7.35 -14.12
C SER A 230 -0.55 7.59 -15.51
N THR A 231 -1.41 7.99 -16.45
CA THR A 231 -1.05 8.27 -17.84
C THR A 231 -1.48 9.67 -18.24
N THR A 232 -0.76 10.27 -19.20
CA THR A 232 -0.93 11.67 -19.65
C THR A 232 -0.60 12.69 -18.57
N ALA A 233 -0.24 13.92 -18.94
CA ALA A 233 0.16 14.95 -17.97
C ALA A 233 -0.92 15.30 -16.93
N ALA A 234 -2.20 15.10 -17.26
CA ALA A 234 -3.32 15.33 -16.35
C ALA A 234 -3.67 14.11 -15.48
N GLY A 235 -3.15 12.92 -15.79
CA GLY A 235 -3.38 11.71 -14.99
C GLY A 235 -2.63 11.79 -13.66
N SER A 236 -3.36 11.75 -12.54
CA SER A 236 -2.75 11.88 -11.20
C SER A 236 -3.15 10.74 -10.27
N ILE A 237 -2.19 10.26 -9.48
CA ILE A 237 -2.42 9.40 -8.32
C ILE A 237 -1.93 10.16 -7.10
N GLN A 238 -2.78 10.28 -6.08
CA GLN A 238 -2.50 11.11 -4.91
C GLN A 238 -2.71 10.32 -3.63
N PHE A 239 -1.74 10.39 -2.71
CA PHE A 239 -1.88 9.91 -1.34
C PHE A 239 -1.86 11.10 -0.39
N LEU A 240 -2.99 11.37 0.25
CA LEU A 240 -3.18 12.46 1.20
C LEU A 240 -3.37 11.93 2.62
N ASP A 241 -3.40 12.84 3.61
CA ASP A 241 -3.69 12.52 5.01
C ASP A 241 -2.77 11.41 5.54
N ASN A 242 -3.32 10.31 6.07
CA ASN A 242 -2.58 9.15 6.58
C ASN A 242 -2.79 7.90 5.69
N SER A 243 -3.03 8.11 4.39
CA SER A 243 -3.29 7.01 3.45
C SER A 243 -2.04 6.16 3.23
N SER A 244 -2.20 4.97 2.64
CA SER A 244 -1.04 4.09 2.40
C SER A 244 -1.05 3.47 1.01
N GLY A 245 0.13 3.33 0.43
CA GLY A 245 0.31 2.62 -0.84
C GLY A 245 0.29 1.09 -0.70
N GLY A 246 0.39 0.55 0.51
CA GLY A 246 0.43 -0.88 0.78
C GLY A 246 1.54 -1.61 0.00
N THR A 247 1.17 -2.66 -0.72
CA THR A 247 2.04 -3.40 -1.65
C THR A 247 1.71 -3.11 -3.12
N ALA A 248 1.05 -1.97 -3.40
CA ALA A 248 0.58 -1.63 -4.73
C ALA A 248 1.74 -1.48 -5.73
N SER A 249 1.49 -1.90 -6.97
CA SER A 249 2.41 -1.63 -8.08
C SER A 249 2.02 -0.31 -8.73
N LEU A 250 2.91 0.68 -8.67
CA LEU A 250 2.66 2.01 -9.15
C LEU A 250 3.38 2.26 -10.48
N VAL A 251 2.61 2.67 -11.49
CA VAL A 251 3.06 2.81 -12.88
C VAL A 251 2.84 4.25 -13.32
N VAL A 252 3.91 5.01 -13.45
CA VAL A 252 3.82 6.40 -13.88
C VAL A 252 4.31 6.47 -15.33
N ASN A 253 3.39 6.71 -16.27
CA ASN A 253 3.62 6.74 -17.71
C ASN A 253 3.16 8.09 -18.29
N GLY A 254 3.85 9.15 -17.92
CA GLY A 254 3.57 10.53 -18.35
C GLY A 254 2.62 11.30 -17.45
N GLY A 255 1.99 10.64 -16.48
CA GLY A 255 1.23 11.28 -15.40
C GLY A 255 2.06 11.56 -14.15
N THR A 256 1.38 11.74 -13.03
CA THR A 256 1.98 12.10 -11.74
C THR A 256 1.58 11.14 -10.62
N LEU A 257 2.55 10.73 -9.80
CA LEU A 257 2.30 10.36 -8.40
C LEU A 257 2.56 11.60 -7.53
N ASP A 258 1.65 11.95 -6.64
CA ASP A 258 1.85 13.03 -5.67
C ASP A 258 1.63 12.53 -4.23
N ILE A 259 2.65 12.72 -3.39
CA ILE A 259 2.57 12.47 -1.93
C ILE A 259 2.89 13.73 -1.13
N SER A 260 3.02 14.89 -1.77
CA SER A 260 3.47 16.14 -1.15
C SER A 260 2.56 16.67 -0.05
N ALA A 261 1.27 16.32 -0.12
CA ALA A 261 0.24 16.70 0.84
C ALA A 261 -0.10 15.58 1.84
N HIS A 262 0.76 14.56 1.95
CA HIS A 262 0.63 13.52 2.96
C HIS A 262 1.01 14.05 4.35
N ALA A 263 0.26 13.66 5.39
CA ALA A 263 0.41 14.17 6.75
C ALA A 263 1.48 13.43 7.57
N ALA A 264 1.67 12.13 7.34
CA ALA A 264 2.81 11.40 7.87
C ALA A 264 4.02 11.55 6.93
N PRO A 265 5.26 11.52 7.44
CA PRO A 265 6.43 11.75 6.60
C PRO A 265 6.70 10.61 5.61
N ASP A 266 5.98 9.49 5.65
CA ASP A 266 6.28 8.30 4.84
C ASP A 266 5.04 7.75 4.11
N VAL A 267 5.21 7.48 2.80
CA VAL A 267 4.29 6.61 2.03
C VAL A 267 5.04 5.37 1.57
N THR A 268 4.54 4.18 1.91
CA THR A 268 5.12 2.91 1.43
C THR A 268 4.30 2.33 0.28
N ILE A 269 4.98 1.94 -0.80
CA ILE A 269 4.42 1.25 -1.97
C ILE A 269 5.16 -0.07 -2.27
N GLY A 270 4.48 -0.96 -2.99
CA GLY A 270 5.04 -2.21 -3.49
C GLY A 270 6.21 -1.98 -4.41
N SER A 271 5.97 -1.34 -5.55
CA SER A 271 7.00 -1.07 -6.55
C SER A 271 6.68 0.18 -7.35
N LEU A 272 7.73 0.88 -7.80
CA LEU A 272 7.63 2.01 -8.71
C LEU A 272 8.18 1.62 -10.08
N GLU A 273 7.39 1.82 -11.13
CA GLU A 273 7.79 1.58 -12.51
C GLU A 273 7.20 2.63 -13.45
N GLY A 274 7.69 2.66 -14.68
CA GLY A 274 7.08 3.43 -15.75
C GLY A 274 8.07 4.10 -16.69
N SER A 275 7.55 4.60 -17.81
CA SER A 275 8.32 5.13 -18.93
C SER A 275 8.52 6.65 -18.91
N GLY A 276 7.87 7.38 -18.01
CA GLY A 276 7.98 8.85 -17.93
C GLY A 276 6.97 9.47 -16.96
N GLY A 277 6.92 10.81 -16.87
CA GLY A 277 6.07 11.52 -15.88
C GLY A 277 6.84 11.86 -14.61
N SER A 278 6.12 12.22 -13.54
CA SER A 278 6.73 12.70 -12.30
C SER A 278 6.25 12.00 -11.04
N VAL A 279 7.12 11.98 -10.03
CA VAL A 279 6.80 11.64 -8.64
C VAL A 279 7.11 12.89 -7.81
N SER A 280 6.09 13.47 -7.20
CA SER A 280 6.16 14.70 -6.42
C SER A 280 6.14 14.36 -4.93
N LEU A 281 7.25 14.60 -4.25
CA LEU A 281 7.47 14.17 -2.86
C LEU A 281 7.10 15.23 -1.82
N GLY A 282 7.12 16.52 -2.17
CA GLY A 282 7.12 17.60 -1.18
C GLY A 282 8.27 17.44 -0.21
N SER A 283 7.96 17.38 1.09
CA SER A 283 8.90 17.07 2.18
C SER A 283 8.81 15.62 2.67
N ASN A 284 8.10 14.75 1.96
CA ASN A 284 7.82 13.38 2.39
C ASN A 284 8.81 12.36 1.79
N ASN A 285 8.93 11.22 2.45
CA ASN A 285 9.70 10.07 2.05
C ASN A 285 8.81 9.05 1.32
N LEU A 286 9.23 8.63 0.13
CA LEU A 286 8.62 7.50 -0.57
C LEU A 286 9.42 6.23 -0.29
N THR A 287 8.80 5.25 0.37
CA THR A 287 9.38 3.92 0.57
C THR A 287 8.92 2.96 -0.51
N VAL A 288 9.84 2.33 -1.23
CA VAL A 288 9.58 1.47 -2.38
C VAL A 288 10.17 0.08 -2.18
N GLY A 289 9.39 -0.96 -2.47
CA GLY A 289 9.87 -2.33 -2.60
C GLY A 289 9.16 -3.36 -1.71
N SER A 290 8.03 -3.01 -1.08
CA SER A 290 7.32 -3.93 -0.16
C SER A 290 6.79 -5.19 -0.85
N ASN A 291 6.70 -5.22 -2.18
CA ASN A 291 6.31 -6.40 -2.97
C ASN A 291 7.49 -7.19 -3.56
N ASN A 292 8.74 -6.79 -3.24
CA ASN A 292 9.98 -7.42 -3.71
C ASN A 292 10.18 -7.49 -5.24
N LEU A 293 9.39 -6.77 -6.04
CA LEU A 293 9.53 -6.79 -7.50
C LEU A 293 10.74 -5.96 -7.96
N SER A 294 11.35 -6.40 -9.06
CA SER A 294 12.43 -5.67 -9.72
C SER A 294 11.88 -4.84 -10.86
N LYS A 295 12.01 -3.52 -10.79
CA LYS A 295 11.37 -2.55 -11.70
C LYS A 295 12.30 -1.42 -12.11
N THR A 296 11.94 -0.77 -13.22
CA THR A 296 12.61 0.43 -13.74
C THR A 296 11.62 1.57 -13.77
N PHE A 297 12.04 2.71 -13.23
CA PHE A 297 11.31 3.97 -13.34
C PHE A 297 12.14 4.97 -14.15
N SER A 298 11.52 5.45 -15.23
CA SER A 298 12.10 6.41 -16.17
C SER A 298 11.42 7.78 -16.12
N GLY A 299 10.63 8.08 -15.09
CA GLY A 299 10.17 9.45 -14.82
C GLY A 299 11.15 10.22 -13.95
N VAL A 300 10.73 11.41 -13.50
CA VAL A 300 11.49 12.28 -12.61
C VAL A 300 10.86 12.27 -11.22
N THR A 301 11.65 11.95 -10.22
CA THR A 301 11.30 12.11 -8.81
C THR A 301 11.81 13.48 -8.36
N GLN A 302 10.94 14.28 -7.73
CA GLN A 302 11.18 15.68 -7.44
C GLN A 302 10.52 16.11 -6.14
N ASP A 303 10.99 17.24 -5.60
CA ASP A 303 10.28 17.98 -4.56
C ASP A 303 9.02 18.66 -5.13
N GLY A 304 8.23 19.27 -4.24
CA GLY A 304 6.98 19.92 -4.57
C GLY A 304 5.84 18.95 -4.88
N GLY A 305 4.81 19.45 -5.56
CA GLY A 305 3.52 18.79 -5.79
C GLY A 305 2.38 19.76 -5.47
N ILE A 306 1.25 19.25 -4.99
CA ILE A 306 0.17 20.05 -4.39
C ILE A 306 0.71 21.00 -3.31
N ILE A 307 1.64 20.52 -2.47
CA ILE A 307 2.37 21.35 -1.51
C ILE A 307 3.81 21.49 -1.98
N SER A 308 4.23 22.73 -2.25
CA SER A 308 5.54 23.08 -2.81
C SER A 308 6.69 23.07 -1.80
N ASN A 309 6.74 22.07 -0.92
CA ASN A 309 7.83 21.89 0.05
C ASN A 309 9.03 21.16 -0.58
N THR A 310 10.19 21.32 0.04
CA THR A 310 11.44 20.61 -0.29
C THR A 310 11.81 19.60 0.78
N GLY A 311 12.85 18.80 0.51
CA GLY A 311 13.37 17.79 1.44
C GLY A 311 12.79 16.40 1.24
N GLY A 312 12.07 16.16 0.14
CA GLY A 312 11.52 14.85 -0.20
C GLY A 312 12.63 13.81 -0.36
N SER A 313 12.39 12.60 0.12
CA SER A 313 13.41 11.54 0.15
C SER A 313 12.90 10.21 -0.41
N LEU A 314 13.83 9.31 -0.70
CA LEU A 314 13.52 7.98 -1.23
C LEU A 314 14.13 6.89 -0.34
N THR A 315 13.33 5.89 0.01
CA THR A 315 13.80 4.71 0.74
C THR A 315 13.55 3.44 -0.05
N LYS A 316 14.59 2.64 -0.30
CA LYS A 316 14.52 1.35 -0.99
C LYS A 316 14.55 0.20 0.01
N ILE A 317 13.51 -0.62 0.00
CA ILE A 317 13.34 -1.84 0.81
C ILE A 317 13.08 -3.07 -0.05
N GLY A 318 13.02 -4.25 0.56
CA GLY A 318 12.71 -5.50 -0.13
C GLY A 318 13.83 -6.00 -1.06
N LYS A 319 13.75 -7.27 -1.44
CA LYS A 319 14.79 -7.99 -2.20
C LYS A 319 14.91 -7.56 -3.66
N GLY A 320 13.85 -6.95 -4.21
CA GLY A 320 13.79 -6.50 -5.60
C GLY A 320 14.80 -5.39 -5.93
N LYS A 321 14.95 -5.12 -7.22
CA LYS A 321 15.79 -4.04 -7.76
C LYS A 321 14.94 -2.84 -8.16
N LEU A 322 15.30 -1.63 -7.74
CA LEU A 322 14.77 -0.39 -8.32
C LEU A 322 15.84 0.20 -9.24
N THR A 323 15.50 0.44 -10.51
CA THR A 323 16.40 1.12 -11.46
C THR A 323 15.85 2.51 -11.75
N LEU A 324 16.66 3.53 -11.49
CA LEU A 324 16.33 4.93 -11.78
C LEU A 324 17.11 5.34 -13.04
N SER A 325 16.40 5.54 -14.15
CA SER A 325 17.01 5.78 -15.47
C SER A 325 16.99 7.24 -15.93
N ASN A 326 16.51 8.16 -15.09
CA ASN A 326 16.49 9.60 -15.34
C ASN A 326 17.05 10.40 -14.16
N GLY A 327 17.38 11.67 -14.44
CA GLY A 327 17.85 12.61 -13.43
C GLY A 327 16.70 13.05 -12.54
N ASN A 328 16.79 12.72 -11.26
CA ASN A 328 15.87 13.12 -10.21
C ASN A 328 16.36 14.42 -9.53
N THR A 329 15.43 15.19 -8.96
CA THR A 329 15.69 16.54 -8.43
C THR A 329 15.24 16.75 -6.99
N TYR A 330 14.73 15.70 -6.32
CA TYR A 330 14.42 15.79 -4.89
C TYR A 330 15.67 16.11 -4.06
N THR A 331 15.48 16.87 -2.99
CA THR A 331 16.61 17.42 -2.22
C THR A 331 16.91 16.65 -0.93
N GLY A 332 15.98 15.82 -0.46
CA GLY A 332 16.23 14.87 0.62
C GLY A 332 17.13 13.71 0.20
N GLY A 333 17.48 12.88 1.17
CA GLY A 333 18.41 11.76 0.96
C GLY A 333 17.79 10.55 0.25
N THR A 334 18.66 9.62 -0.14
CA THR A 334 18.27 8.27 -0.58
C THR A 334 18.80 7.23 0.39
N THR A 335 17.93 6.38 0.92
CA THR A 335 18.33 5.28 1.82
C THR A 335 18.09 3.94 1.14
N ILE A 336 19.10 3.07 1.09
CA ILE A 336 18.96 1.68 0.64
C ILE A 336 19.08 0.78 1.87
N ASN A 337 17.96 0.19 2.29
CA ASN A 337 17.89 -0.72 3.43
C ASN A 337 17.96 -2.19 3.00
N GLN A 338 17.43 -2.54 1.81
CA GLN A 338 17.50 -3.89 1.24
C GLN A 338 17.43 -3.91 -0.30
N GLY A 339 17.87 -5.02 -0.90
CA GLY A 339 17.80 -5.27 -2.34
C GLY A 339 18.84 -4.46 -3.12
N SER A 340 18.47 -3.95 -4.29
CA SER A 340 19.38 -3.13 -5.09
C SER A 340 18.73 -1.84 -5.60
N LEU A 341 19.49 -0.75 -5.59
CA LEU A 341 19.18 0.48 -6.30
C LEU A 341 20.23 0.66 -7.41
N LEU A 342 19.78 0.73 -8.68
CA LEU A 342 20.66 0.98 -9.81
C LEU A 342 20.45 2.40 -10.36
N ALA A 343 21.51 3.20 -10.33
CA ALA A 343 21.61 4.45 -11.06
C ALA A 343 21.91 4.18 -12.54
N LYS A 344 20.99 4.53 -13.43
CA LYS A 344 21.16 4.39 -14.90
C LYS A 344 20.74 5.64 -15.66
N ASN A 345 20.72 6.78 -14.97
CA ASN A 345 20.45 8.07 -15.58
C ASN A 345 21.52 8.46 -16.59
N LYS A 346 21.10 9.09 -17.69
CA LYS A 346 22.01 9.65 -18.71
C LYS A 346 22.51 11.05 -18.36
N THR A 347 21.69 11.81 -17.64
CA THR A 347 21.97 13.19 -17.22
C THR A 347 21.49 13.42 -15.79
N GLY A 348 22.02 14.45 -15.12
CA GLY A 348 21.65 14.80 -13.74
C GLY A 348 22.08 13.75 -12.71
N SER A 349 21.32 13.63 -11.62
CA SER A 349 21.56 12.67 -10.54
C SER A 349 20.47 11.60 -10.50
N ALA A 350 20.82 10.32 -10.49
CA ALA A 350 19.82 9.26 -10.26
C ALA A 350 19.17 9.35 -8.88
N THR A 351 19.78 10.00 -7.89
CA THR A 351 19.32 9.95 -6.49
C THR A 351 19.06 11.34 -5.90
N GLY A 352 18.74 12.32 -6.73
CA GLY A 352 18.56 13.70 -6.28
C GLY A 352 19.86 14.34 -5.80
N THR A 353 19.78 15.41 -5.03
CA THR A 353 20.95 16.14 -4.52
C THR A 353 21.36 15.76 -3.10
N GLY A 354 20.46 15.12 -2.33
CA GLY A 354 20.73 14.70 -0.97
C GLY A 354 21.67 13.49 -0.86
N ALA A 355 22.15 13.23 0.36
CA ALA A 355 23.08 12.13 0.65
C ALA A 355 22.46 10.75 0.39
N VAL A 356 23.29 9.79 -0.03
CA VAL A 356 22.91 8.40 -0.26
C VAL A 356 23.50 7.51 0.83
N GLN A 357 22.65 6.81 1.56
CA GLN A 357 23.02 5.88 2.64
C GLN A 357 22.71 4.44 2.22
N VAL A 358 23.74 3.60 2.15
CA VAL A 358 23.58 2.15 1.93
C VAL A 358 23.64 1.47 3.29
N ASN A 359 22.47 1.22 3.89
CA ASN A 359 22.31 0.58 5.20
C ASN A 359 22.22 -0.95 5.08
N GLY A 360 21.74 -1.44 3.93
CA GLY A 360 21.69 -2.86 3.60
C GLY A 360 21.34 -3.08 2.13
N GLY A 361 21.99 -4.04 1.47
CA GLY A 361 21.82 -4.29 0.03
C GLY A 361 22.89 -3.61 -0.83
N THR A 362 22.56 -3.27 -2.07
CA THR A 362 23.54 -2.81 -3.07
C THR A 362 23.11 -1.50 -3.75
N LEU A 363 23.99 -0.51 -3.73
CA LEU A 363 23.96 0.61 -4.68
C LEU A 363 24.83 0.26 -5.88
N GLY A 364 24.35 0.50 -7.09
CA GLY A 364 25.12 0.21 -8.30
C GLY A 364 24.64 0.92 -9.55
N GLY A 365 25.06 0.43 -10.71
CA GLY A 365 24.64 0.94 -12.01
C GLY A 365 25.74 1.69 -12.76
N THR A 366 25.35 2.39 -13.81
CA THR A 366 26.26 3.08 -14.74
C THR A 366 25.95 4.58 -14.88
N GLY A 367 25.20 5.12 -13.92
CA GLY A 367 24.70 6.49 -13.94
C GLY A 367 25.59 7.47 -13.16
N THR A 368 25.01 8.62 -12.86
CA THR A 368 25.64 9.68 -12.05
C THR A 368 24.83 9.92 -10.77
N ILE A 369 25.52 10.12 -9.66
CA ILE A 369 24.96 10.47 -8.35
C ILE A 369 25.63 11.75 -7.86
N SER A 370 24.83 12.75 -7.50
CA SER A 370 25.35 14.04 -7.02
C SER A 370 25.68 14.07 -5.54
N GLY A 371 24.85 13.44 -4.70
CA GLY A 371 25.02 13.44 -3.25
C GLY A 371 26.23 12.63 -2.77
N THR A 372 26.67 12.90 -1.54
CA THR A 372 27.67 12.07 -0.86
C THR A 372 27.17 10.65 -0.67
N VAL A 373 28.02 9.64 -0.84
CA VAL A 373 27.65 8.23 -0.66
C VAL A 373 28.32 7.65 0.57
N THR A 374 27.55 7.02 1.46
CA THR A 374 28.09 6.26 2.58
C THR A 374 27.64 4.81 2.52
N VAL A 375 28.59 3.88 2.59
CA VAL A 375 28.34 2.43 2.55
C VAL A 375 28.55 1.84 3.93
N ALA A 376 27.57 1.07 4.39
CA ALA A 376 27.54 0.40 5.69
C ALA A 376 27.58 1.37 6.89
N THR A 377 26.58 2.24 6.95
CA THR A 377 26.26 3.10 8.11
C THR A 377 25.74 2.32 9.33
N GLY A 378 25.37 1.04 9.15
CA GLY A 378 24.88 0.13 10.20
C GLY A 378 25.62 -1.21 10.22
N THR A 379 24.96 -2.25 10.71
CA THR A 379 25.54 -3.60 10.91
C THR A 379 25.14 -4.62 9.84
N VAL A 380 24.44 -4.20 8.78
CA VAL A 380 24.01 -5.08 7.69
C VAL A 380 24.93 -4.90 6.50
N THR A 381 25.28 -6.02 5.86
CA THR A 381 26.10 -6.03 4.64
C THR A 381 25.55 -5.08 3.59
N SER A 382 26.39 -4.14 3.20
CA SER A 382 26.06 -3.06 2.28
C SER A 382 27.14 -3.00 1.20
N SER A 383 26.74 -2.91 -0.05
CA SER A 383 27.64 -2.98 -1.19
C SER A 383 27.51 -1.75 -2.08
N LEU A 384 28.65 -1.31 -2.60
CA LEU A 384 28.73 -0.45 -3.79
C LEU A 384 29.27 -1.30 -4.94
N ALA A 385 28.50 -1.41 -6.01
CA ALA A 385 28.81 -2.25 -7.17
C ALA A 385 28.58 -1.44 -8.45
N PRO A 386 29.60 -0.72 -8.97
CA PRO A 386 29.50 -0.08 -10.27
C PRO A 386 29.13 -1.10 -11.36
N GLY A 387 28.60 -0.61 -12.48
CA GLY A 387 28.18 -1.49 -13.57
C GLY A 387 26.86 -2.21 -13.35
N ILE A 388 26.66 -3.25 -14.15
CA ILE A 388 25.55 -4.20 -14.03
C ILE A 388 26.17 -5.60 -14.14
N THR A 389 25.79 -6.53 -13.26
CA THR A 389 26.43 -7.83 -12.95
C THR A 389 27.26 -8.55 -14.02
N LEU A 390 26.94 -8.43 -15.31
CA LEU A 390 27.63 -9.11 -16.43
C LEU A 390 28.19 -8.17 -17.50
N LYS A 391 28.10 -6.87 -17.28
CA LYS A 391 28.59 -5.84 -18.18
C LYS A 391 29.32 -4.78 -17.36
N PRO A 392 30.67 -4.87 -17.31
CA PRO A 392 31.53 -3.84 -16.79
C PRO A 392 31.06 -2.44 -17.18
N GLY A 393 31.00 -1.53 -16.22
CA GLY A 393 30.51 -0.18 -16.43
C GLY A 393 31.01 0.81 -15.38
N THR A 394 30.75 2.09 -15.65
CA THR A 394 31.22 3.19 -14.78
C THR A 394 30.07 3.79 -14.00
N LEU A 395 30.17 3.79 -12.67
CA LEU A 395 29.33 4.59 -11.79
C LEU A 395 30.08 5.86 -11.40
N THR A 396 29.44 7.02 -11.59
CA THR A 396 30.04 8.32 -11.28
C THR A 396 29.39 8.96 -10.07
N LEU A 397 30.19 9.29 -9.06
CA LEU A 397 29.81 10.06 -7.89
C LEU A 397 30.46 11.44 -8.00
N LEU A 398 29.65 12.50 -8.01
CA LEU A 398 30.17 13.88 -8.08
C LEU A 398 30.68 14.38 -6.73
N SER A 399 30.40 13.64 -5.66
CA SER A 399 30.80 13.93 -4.28
C SER A 399 31.64 12.77 -3.71
N THR A 400 31.97 12.88 -2.43
CA THR A 400 32.76 11.88 -1.71
C THR A 400 32.02 10.55 -1.52
N VAL A 401 32.80 9.47 -1.41
CA VAL A 401 32.33 8.16 -0.97
C VAL A 401 33.08 7.67 0.27
N ALA A 402 32.37 7.07 1.22
CA ALA A 402 32.95 6.45 2.41
C ALA A 402 32.48 4.99 2.58
N PHE A 403 33.44 4.08 2.77
CA PHE A 403 33.21 2.69 3.16
C PHE A 403 33.47 2.58 4.66
N ASN A 404 32.40 2.56 5.48
CA ASN A 404 32.52 2.93 6.90
C ASN A 404 32.86 1.82 7.88
N SER A 405 32.70 0.55 7.51
CA SER A 405 32.83 -0.56 8.47
C SER A 405 33.18 -1.89 7.79
N SER A 406 33.31 -2.95 8.60
CA SER A 406 33.48 -4.33 8.13
C SER A 406 32.30 -4.86 7.30
N HIS A 407 31.15 -4.18 7.33
CA HIS A 407 29.97 -4.54 6.55
C HIS A 407 29.93 -3.81 5.19
N ALA A 408 30.92 -2.96 4.90
CA ALA A 408 31.04 -2.26 3.62
C ALA A 408 31.80 -3.13 2.61
N PHE A 409 31.20 -3.35 1.45
CA PHE A 409 31.79 -4.12 0.35
C PHE A 409 31.87 -3.26 -0.91
N PHE A 410 33.06 -3.16 -1.49
CA PHE A 410 33.22 -2.68 -2.86
C PHE A 410 33.29 -3.88 -3.80
N LYS A 411 32.32 -3.99 -4.72
CA LYS A 411 32.20 -5.11 -5.65
C LYS A 411 32.53 -4.64 -7.06
N VAL A 412 33.39 -5.38 -7.73
CA VAL A 412 33.84 -5.10 -9.09
C VAL A 412 33.64 -6.36 -9.92
N ASP A 413 32.86 -6.23 -10.99
CA ASP A 413 32.80 -7.22 -12.06
C ASP A 413 33.82 -6.86 -13.15
N ALA A 414 34.52 -7.87 -13.65
CA ALA A 414 35.45 -7.78 -14.76
C ALA A 414 35.09 -8.78 -15.86
N ASN A 415 35.68 -8.59 -17.03
CA ASN A 415 35.65 -9.54 -18.13
C ASN A 415 37.04 -9.53 -18.77
N SER A 416 37.88 -10.49 -18.37
CA SER A 416 39.23 -10.68 -18.90
C SER A 416 39.28 -11.04 -20.37
N THR A 417 38.23 -11.66 -20.92
CA THR A 417 38.13 -11.91 -22.36
C THR A 417 38.03 -10.61 -23.15
N ALA A 418 37.32 -9.61 -22.61
CA ALA A 418 37.15 -8.29 -23.21
C ALA A 418 38.13 -7.24 -22.66
N ALA A 419 38.98 -7.59 -21.70
CA ALA A 419 39.83 -6.66 -20.95
C ALA A 419 39.05 -5.44 -20.41
N THR A 420 37.89 -5.68 -19.78
CA THR A 420 37.05 -4.63 -19.19
C THR A 420 36.79 -4.88 -17.71
N CYS A 421 36.60 -3.81 -16.93
CA CYS A 421 36.26 -3.87 -15.52
C CYS A 421 35.27 -2.77 -15.13
N ASP A 422 34.53 -3.01 -14.07
CA ASP A 422 33.77 -1.97 -13.40
C ASP A 422 34.69 -0.86 -12.91
N LYS A 423 34.16 0.36 -12.93
CA LYS A 423 34.87 1.56 -12.50
C LYS A 423 33.97 2.44 -11.63
N LEU A 424 34.47 2.83 -10.47
CA LEU A 424 33.92 3.93 -9.68
C LEU A 424 34.68 5.21 -10.01
N VAL A 425 33.97 6.30 -10.27
CA VAL A 425 34.55 7.66 -10.28
C VAL A 425 34.00 8.38 -9.06
N ALA A 426 34.85 8.98 -8.23
CA ALA A 426 34.41 9.70 -7.04
C ALA A 426 35.31 10.90 -6.71
N ASN A 427 34.72 11.98 -6.19
CA ASN A 427 35.44 13.17 -5.76
C ASN A 427 35.86 13.06 -4.29
N GLY A 428 36.75 12.12 -4.01
CA GLY A 428 37.23 11.80 -2.66
C GLY A 428 36.71 10.46 -2.15
N VAL A 429 37.61 9.66 -1.59
CA VAL A 429 37.34 8.28 -1.19
C VAL A 429 37.95 8.02 0.18
N THR A 430 37.13 7.54 1.11
CA THR A 430 37.57 7.09 2.45
C THR A 430 37.21 5.62 2.64
N ILE A 431 38.18 4.80 3.05
CA ILE A 431 38.03 3.37 3.23
C ILE A 431 38.42 3.01 4.67
N ASN A 432 37.44 2.56 5.45
CA ASN A 432 37.70 1.96 6.75
C ASN A 432 38.54 0.69 6.57
N SER A 433 39.55 0.48 7.42
CA SER A 433 40.49 -0.64 7.31
C SER A 433 39.85 -2.04 7.44
N ALA A 434 38.59 -2.14 7.89
CA ALA A 434 37.84 -3.38 7.93
C ALA A 434 36.95 -3.62 6.69
N ALA A 435 36.76 -2.61 5.83
CA ALA A 435 35.97 -2.72 4.62
C ALA A 435 36.55 -3.75 3.63
N GLN A 436 35.68 -4.42 2.89
CA GLN A 436 36.03 -5.56 2.04
C GLN A 436 35.98 -5.19 0.55
N PHE A 437 36.90 -5.77 -0.22
CA PHE A 437 36.92 -5.74 -1.67
C PHE A 437 36.47 -7.10 -2.24
N VAL A 438 35.69 -7.09 -3.31
CA VAL A 438 35.26 -8.30 -4.02
C VAL A 438 35.47 -8.11 -5.51
N PHE A 439 36.22 -9.01 -6.12
CA PHE A 439 36.49 -9.03 -7.55
C PHE A 439 35.92 -10.30 -8.18
N THR A 440 35.06 -10.14 -9.17
CA THR A 440 34.47 -11.24 -9.93
C THR A 440 34.83 -11.07 -11.41
N ASP A 441 35.64 -11.98 -11.95
CA ASP A 441 35.88 -12.01 -13.39
C ASP A 441 34.88 -12.97 -14.07
N HIS A 442 34.18 -12.47 -15.08
CA HIS A 442 33.24 -13.23 -15.90
C HIS A 442 33.86 -13.66 -17.25
N GLY A 443 35.10 -13.27 -17.50
CA GLY A 443 35.90 -13.71 -18.63
C GLY A 443 36.73 -14.95 -18.34
N THR A 444 37.40 -15.44 -19.36
CA THR A 444 38.36 -16.56 -19.29
C THR A 444 39.67 -16.22 -20.01
N GLY A 445 39.91 -14.93 -20.26
CA GLY A 445 41.08 -14.46 -21.00
C GLY A 445 42.32 -14.45 -20.13
N THR A 446 43.47 -14.80 -20.71
CA THR A 446 44.78 -14.44 -20.13
C THR A 446 45.15 -13.05 -20.64
N LEU A 447 45.20 -12.09 -19.74
CA LEU A 447 45.53 -10.71 -20.03
C LEU A 447 47.07 -10.57 -20.17
N PRO A 448 47.56 -9.70 -21.06
CA PRO A 448 48.98 -9.37 -21.11
C PRO A 448 49.47 -8.77 -19.79
N ALA A 449 50.66 -9.17 -19.35
CA ALA A 449 51.35 -8.52 -18.24
C ALA A 449 51.47 -7.00 -18.51
N GLY A 450 51.22 -6.19 -17.48
CA GLY A 450 51.12 -4.74 -17.58
C GLY A 450 49.73 -4.21 -17.96
N THR A 451 48.72 -5.05 -18.23
CA THR A 451 47.34 -4.59 -18.40
C THR A 451 46.84 -3.95 -17.10
N VAL A 452 46.35 -2.71 -17.16
CA VAL A 452 45.88 -1.95 -15.99
C VAL A 452 44.37 -1.78 -16.01
N PHE A 453 43.73 -2.15 -14.90
CA PHE A 453 42.34 -1.82 -14.59
C PHE A 453 42.29 -0.70 -13.55
N ILE A 454 41.60 0.40 -13.87
CA ILE A 454 41.31 1.48 -12.91
C ILE A 454 39.95 1.20 -12.27
N LEU A 455 39.97 0.72 -11.03
CA LEU A 455 38.76 0.32 -10.32
C LEU A 455 38.08 1.51 -9.63
N ILE A 456 38.89 2.39 -9.03
CA ILE A 456 38.43 3.65 -8.46
C ILE A 456 39.27 4.75 -9.06
N SER A 457 38.63 5.70 -9.73
CA SER A 457 39.23 6.95 -10.15
C SER A 457 38.84 8.05 -9.17
N ASN A 458 39.82 8.52 -8.40
CA ASN A 458 39.62 9.54 -7.39
C ASN A 458 39.92 10.91 -7.99
N THR A 459 38.88 11.71 -8.21
CA THR A 459 39.02 13.03 -8.84
C THR A 459 39.35 14.14 -7.84
N ALA A 460 39.41 13.84 -6.54
CA ALA A 460 39.86 14.80 -5.54
C ALA A 460 41.37 15.03 -5.63
N ALA A 461 41.84 16.17 -5.11
CA ALA A 461 43.27 16.44 -5.02
C ALA A 461 43.99 15.57 -3.97
N THR A 462 43.26 15.08 -2.96
CA THR A 462 43.81 14.22 -1.91
C THR A 462 43.82 12.76 -2.33
N ALA A 463 44.79 12.00 -1.82
CA ALA A 463 44.84 10.55 -2.02
C ALA A 463 43.61 9.83 -1.45
N ILE A 464 43.38 8.59 -1.90
CA ILE A 464 42.43 7.69 -1.23
C ILE A 464 42.89 7.51 0.23
N SER A 465 41.99 7.71 1.18
CA SER A 465 42.30 7.51 2.59
C SER A 465 41.97 6.07 3.00
N GLY A 466 42.99 5.29 3.36
CA GLY A 466 42.86 3.89 3.79
C GLY A 466 42.87 2.88 2.64
N THR A 467 42.77 1.59 2.99
CA THR A 467 42.78 0.45 2.05
C THR A 467 41.73 -0.58 2.47
N PHE A 468 41.27 -1.41 1.53
CA PHE A 468 40.41 -2.55 1.85
C PHE A 468 41.21 -3.63 2.59
N SER A 469 40.60 -4.29 3.57
CA SER A 469 41.30 -5.22 4.47
C SER A 469 41.94 -6.40 3.75
N ASN A 470 41.33 -6.83 2.64
CA ASN A 470 41.75 -7.97 1.82
C ASN A 470 42.38 -7.54 0.48
N LEU A 471 42.72 -6.26 0.32
CA LEU A 471 43.43 -5.72 -0.84
C LEU A 471 44.33 -4.56 -0.37
N ALA A 472 45.40 -4.90 0.34
CA ALA A 472 46.38 -3.92 0.79
C ALA A 472 47.17 -3.33 -0.40
N ASP A 473 47.73 -2.15 -0.24
CA ASP A 473 48.58 -1.54 -1.25
C ASP A 473 49.82 -2.41 -1.53
N GLY A 474 50.15 -2.63 -2.81
CA GLY A 474 51.22 -3.53 -3.24
C GLY A 474 50.96 -5.02 -3.09
N SER A 475 49.77 -5.44 -2.61
CA SER A 475 49.41 -6.85 -2.51
C SER A 475 49.07 -7.44 -3.88
N THR A 476 49.25 -8.76 -4.03
CA THR A 476 48.82 -9.50 -5.21
C THR A 476 47.73 -10.52 -4.88
N PHE A 477 46.88 -10.79 -5.86
CA PHE A 477 45.94 -11.90 -5.81
C PHE A 477 45.73 -12.50 -7.21
N THR A 478 45.36 -13.78 -7.26
CA THR A 478 45.10 -14.48 -8.53
C THR A 478 43.61 -14.73 -8.69
N ASN A 479 43.07 -14.45 -9.87
CA ASN A 479 41.72 -14.82 -10.27
C ASN A 479 41.77 -15.42 -11.69
N GLY A 480 41.34 -16.67 -11.83
CA GLY A 480 41.51 -17.41 -13.08
C GLY A 480 42.98 -17.53 -13.49
N ALA A 481 43.28 -17.18 -14.73
CA ALA A 481 44.64 -17.22 -15.29
C ALA A 481 45.47 -15.95 -15.00
N ASN A 482 44.90 -14.95 -14.32
CA ASN A 482 45.51 -13.64 -14.15
C ASN A 482 45.92 -13.40 -12.70
N THR A 483 47.14 -12.88 -12.49
CA THR A 483 47.58 -12.37 -11.19
C THR A 483 47.61 -10.86 -11.25
N TYR A 484 46.98 -10.20 -10.27
CA TYR A 484 46.82 -8.76 -10.22
C TYR A 484 47.62 -8.18 -9.06
N LEU A 485 48.34 -7.09 -9.30
CA LEU A 485 48.99 -6.24 -8.30
C LEU A 485 48.11 -5.02 -8.02
N ALA A 486 47.77 -4.80 -6.75
CA ALA A 486 47.03 -3.62 -6.32
C ALA A 486 47.94 -2.41 -6.11
N SER A 487 47.48 -1.23 -6.52
CA SER A 487 48.09 0.06 -6.20
C SER A 487 47.02 1.10 -5.89
N TYR A 488 47.14 1.80 -4.76
CA TYR A 488 46.31 2.95 -4.37
C TYR A 488 46.92 4.30 -4.79
N HIS A 489 48.01 4.22 -5.56
CA HIS A 489 48.74 5.34 -6.14
C HIS A 489 48.78 5.26 -7.67
N GLY A 490 47.90 4.45 -8.26
CA GLY A 490 47.84 4.24 -9.70
C GLY A 490 47.20 5.41 -10.45
N GLY A 491 47.05 5.25 -11.77
CA GLY A 491 46.40 6.24 -12.64
C GLY A 491 47.13 7.58 -12.66
N ASN A 492 46.50 8.62 -12.13
CA ASN A 492 47.06 9.97 -11.95
C ASN A 492 47.82 10.16 -10.61
N GLY A 493 48.03 9.10 -9.82
CA GLY A 493 48.76 9.13 -8.56
C GLY A 493 47.90 8.93 -7.31
N ASN A 494 46.57 8.88 -7.45
CA ASN A 494 45.64 8.65 -6.34
C ASN A 494 44.46 7.71 -6.69
N ASP A 495 44.59 6.88 -7.71
CA ASP A 495 43.58 5.89 -8.10
C ASP A 495 43.85 4.50 -7.51
N LEU A 496 42.79 3.70 -7.32
CA LEU A 496 42.92 2.26 -7.07
C LEU A 496 42.98 1.52 -8.40
N THR A 497 44.12 0.89 -8.68
CA THR A 497 44.36 0.13 -9.90
C THR A 497 44.77 -1.32 -9.61
N LEU A 498 44.43 -2.21 -10.55
CA LEU A 498 44.96 -3.57 -10.63
C LEU A 498 45.80 -3.74 -11.90
N THR A 499 47.06 -4.13 -11.74
CA THR A 499 47.98 -4.38 -12.87
C THR A 499 48.28 -5.86 -12.99
N VAL A 500 48.04 -6.45 -14.16
CA VAL A 500 48.36 -7.86 -14.44
C VAL A 500 49.88 -8.07 -14.39
N GLN A 501 50.33 -9.10 -13.67
CA GLN A 501 51.74 -9.49 -13.51
C GLN A 501 52.21 -10.50 -14.54
#